data_AF-A0A6V7HYL9-F1
#
_entry.id   AF-A0A6V7HYL9-F1
#
_cell.length_a   1.000
_cell.length_b   1.000
_cell.length_c   1.000
_cell.angle_alpha   90.00
_cell.angle_beta   90.00
_cell.angle_gamma   90.00
#
_symmetry.space_group_name_H-M   'P 1'
#
loop_
_entity.id
_entity.type
_entity.pdbx_description
1 polymer ?
#
loop_
_entity_poly.entity_id
_entity_poly.type
_entity_poly.pdbx_seq_one_letter_code
_entity_poly.pdbx_strand_id
1 'polypeptide(L)' 'RLSEELSQNITDNEHLMPNLADEERFAVRLVEATQQATGISFQGVEKKWLRDDFWHYTAQVVMKVFTFNLNLTVDMK' A
#
# COMPACT_ATOMS: atom_id res chain seq x y z
N ARG A 1 -15.91 -22.60 39.49
CA ARG A 1 -16.88 -22.55 38.37
C ARG A 1 -17.05 -21.14 37.78
N LEU A 2 -17.23 -20.07 38.56
CA LEU A 2 -17.17 -18.68 38.05
C LEU A 2 -15.74 -18.12 37.91
N SER A 3 -14.75 -18.76 38.55
CA SER A 3 -13.33 -18.37 38.49
C SER A 3 -12.58 -18.93 37.27
N GLU A 4 -13.15 -19.92 36.56
CA GLU A 4 -12.54 -20.51 35.36
C GLU A 4 -12.97 -19.75 34.09
N GLU A 5 -14.16 -19.14 34.06
CA GLU A 5 -14.64 -18.35 32.92
C GLU A 5 -13.94 -16.97 32.81
N LEU A 6 -13.43 -16.42 33.92
CA LEU A 6 -12.68 -15.16 33.89
C LEU A 6 -11.24 -15.33 33.39
N SER A 7 -10.67 -16.54 33.46
CA SER A 7 -9.32 -16.80 32.94
C SER A 7 -9.31 -17.02 31.42
N GLN A 8 -10.46 -17.38 30.83
CA GLN A 8 -10.58 -17.62 29.40
C GLN A 8 -10.77 -16.33 28.59
N ASN A 9 -11.24 -15.24 29.22
CA ASN A 9 -11.48 -13.95 28.55
C ASN A 9 -10.27 -13.02 28.47
N ILE A 10 -9.11 -13.41 29.02
CA ILE A 10 -7.87 -12.60 28.91
C ILE A 10 -7.06 -12.99 27.66
N THR A 11 -7.41 -14.11 26.99
CA THR A 11 -6.61 -14.68 25.89
C THR A 11 -7.19 -14.44 24.49
N ASP A 12 -8.19 -13.56 24.33
CA ASP A 12 -8.76 -13.26 23.00
C ASP A 12 -8.57 -11.79 22.58
N ASN A 13 -7.74 -11.04 23.31
CA ASN A 13 -7.45 -9.64 23.02
C ASN A 13 -5.97 -9.37 22.71
N GLU A 14 -5.24 -10.39 22.26
CA GLU A 14 -4.13 -10.14 21.36
C GLU A 14 -4.74 -9.70 20.03
N HIS A 15 -4.95 -8.39 19.96
CA HIS A 15 -5.08 -7.60 18.75
C HIS A 15 -4.29 -8.30 17.64
N LEU A 16 -5.02 -8.91 16.70
CA LEU A 16 -4.48 -9.51 15.47
C LEU A 16 -3.71 -8.40 14.76
N MET A 17 -2.45 -8.21 15.13
CA MET A 17 -1.54 -7.42 14.34
C MET A 17 -1.43 -8.21 13.04
N PRO A 18 -1.97 -7.69 11.91
CA PRO A 18 -1.80 -8.37 10.65
C PRO A 18 -0.31 -8.60 10.49
N ASN A 19 0.06 -9.87 10.26
CA ASN A 19 1.45 -10.23 10.07
C ASN A 19 1.98 -9.30 8.96
N LEU A 20 3.02 -8.49 9.21
CA LEU A 20 3.51 -7.54 8.19
C LEU A 20 3.79 -8.23 6.85
N ALA A 21 4.19 -9.50 6.90
CA ALA A 21 4.38 -10.36 5.74
C ALA A 21 3.11 -10.56 4.90
N ASP A 22 1.93 -10.60 5.53
CA ASP A 22 0.65 -10.76 4.84
C ASP A 22 0.18 -9.45 4.21
N GLU A 23 0.47 -8.30 4.83
CA GLU A 23 0.20 -6.98 4.24
C GLU A 23 1.07 -6.71 3.00
N GLU A 24 2.37 -7.00 3.08
CA GLU A 24 3.28 -6.87 1.94
C GLU A 24 2.86 -7.79 0.79
N ARG A 25 2.49 -9.04 1.09
CA ARG A 25 1.96 -9.98 0.08
C ARG A 25 0.66 -9.50 -0.54
N PHE A 26 -0.23 -8.90 0.25
CA PHE A 26 -1.47 -8.34 -0.25
C PHE A 26 -1.22 -7.15 -1.18
N ALA A 27 -0.32 -6.23 -0.80
CA ALA A 27 0.06 -5.10 -1.62
C ALA A 27 0.67 -5.54 -2.96
N VAL A 28 1.56 -6.54 -2.96
CA VAL A 28 2.15 -7.09 -4.19
C VAL A 28 1.06 -7.65 -5.11
N ARG A 29 0.14 -8.45 -4.57
CA ARG A 29 -0.97 -9.04 -5.36
C ARG A 29 -1.89 -7.96 -5.94
N LEU A 30 -2.17 -6.90 -5.19
CA LEU A 30 -3.01 -5.80 -5.65
C LEU A 30 -2.34 -5.05 -6.82
N VAL A 31 -1.03 -4.81 -6.73
CA VAL A 31 -0.26 -4.20 -7.82
C VAL A 31 -0.30 -5.09 -9.07
N GLU A 32 -0.02 -6.39 -8.93
CA GLU A 32 -0.06 -7.33 -10.06
C GLU A 32 -1.44 -7.37 -10.72
N ALA A 33 -2.51 -7.48 -9.93
CA ALA A 33 -3.88 -7.49 -10.43
C ALA A 33 -4.25 -6.18 -11.16
N THR A 34 -3.85 -5.04 -10.60
CA THR A 34 -4.11 -3.72 -11.22
C THR A 34 -3.34 -3.55 -12.52
N GLN A 35 -2.08 -3.99 -12.57
CA GLN A 35 -1.28 -3.98 -13.79
C GLN A 35 -1.91 -4.86 -14.87
N GLN A 36 -2.38 -6.05 -14.53
CA GLN A 36 -3.06 -6.94 -15.47
C GLN A 36 -4.38 -6.35 -15.97
N ALA A 37 -5.19 -5.77 -15.08
CA ALA A 37 -6.50 -5.23 -15.43
C ALA A 37 -6.40 -3.95 -16.29
N THR A 38 -5.45 -3.07 -16.00
CA THR A 38 -5.31 -1.76 -16.67
C THR A 38 -4.32 -1.81 -17.84
N GLY A 39 -3.41 -2.77 -17.87
CA GLY A 39 -2.28 -2.78 -18.79
C GLY A 39 -1.27 -1.65 -18.55
N ILE A 40 -1.32 -1.02 -17.36
CA ILE A 40 -0.47 0.10 -16.97
C ILE A 40 0.59 -0.41 -15.98
N SER A 41 1.85 -0.11 -16.26
CA SER A 41 2.95 -0.34 -15.32
C SER A 41 3.70 0.95 -15.04
N PHE A 42 4.16 1.12 -13.80
CA PHE A 42 4.93 2.28 -13.37
C PHE A 42 6.37 1.84 -13.12
N GLN A 43 7.33 2.52 -13.74
CA GLN A 43 8.76 2.26 -13.60
C GLN A 43 9.47 3.51 -13.07
N GLY A 44 10.52 3.30 -12.27
CA GLY A 44 11.31 4.40 -11.72
C GLY A 44 10.49 5.36 -10.86
N VAL A 45 9.59 4.82 -10.02
CA VAL A 45 8.76 5.65 -9.14
C VAL A 45 9.64 6.29 -8.07
N GLU A 46 9.76 7.60 -8.13
CA GLU A 46 10.43 8.40 -7.10
C GLU A 46 9.39 9.24 -6.36
N LYS A 47 9.51 9.29 -5.03
CA LYS A 47 8.73 10.15 -4.15
C LYS A 47 9.67 11.15 -3.50
N LYS A 48 9.44 12.45 -3.73
CA LYS A 48 10.23 13.55 -3.18
C LYS A 48 9.33 14.45 -2.33
N TRP A 49 9.79 14.78 -1.14
CA TRP A 49 9.13 15.77 -0.30
C TRP A 49 9.65 17.16 -0.67
N LEU A 50 8.75 18.07 -1.06
CA LEU A 50 9.13 19.42 -1.52
C LEU A 50 9.06 20.49 -0.42
N ARG A 51 8.42 20.20 0.73
CA ARG A 51 7.98 21.08 1.85
C ARG A 51 6.51 21.52 1.74
N ASP A 52 5.96 22.09 2.83
CA ASP A 52 4.59 22.60 2.95
C ASP A 52 3.48 21.57 2.64
N ASP A 53 3.65 20.35 3.12
CA ASP A 53 2.72 19.23 2.91
C ASP A 53 2.55 18.79 1.44
N PHE A 54 3.43 19.28 0.55
CA PHE A 54 3.49 18.84 -0.83
C PHE A 54 4.39 17.61 -1.01
N TRP A 55 3.84 16.60 -1.68
CA TRP A 55 4.59 15.46 -2.19
C TRP A 55 4.69 15.51 -3.71
N HIS A 56 5.90 15.28 -4.22
CA HIS A 56 6.14 15.16 -5.64
C HIS A 56 6.47 13.73 -6.00
N TYR A 57 5.80 13.23 -7.03
CA TYR A 57 5.95 11.90 -7.56
C TYR A 57 6.37 11.99 -9.01
N THR A 58 7.45 11.31 -9.36
CA THR A 58 7.88 11.16 -10.74
C THR A 58 7.91 9.68 -11.10
N ALA A 59 7.38 9.31 -12.24
CA ALA A 59 7.41 7.92 -12.71
C ALA A 59 7.34 7.88 -14.24
N GLN A 60 7.86 6.81 -14.82
CA GLN A 60 7.56 6.46 -16.20
C GLN A 60 6.36 5.51 -16.23
N VAL A 61 5.31 5.90 -16.96
CA VAL A 61 4.13 5.09 -17.18
C VAL A 61 4.30 4.35 -18.49
N VAL A 62 4.35 3.02 -18.42
CA VAL A 62 4.54 2.13 -19.56
C VAL A 62 3.24 1.37 -19.79
N MET A 63 2.67 1.57 -20.98
CA MET A 63 1.52 0.83 -21.49
C MET A 63 1.92 0.08 -22.75
N LYS A 64 1.08 -0.86 -23.21
CA LYS A 64 1.37 -1.66 -24.40
C LYS A 64 1.63 -0.83 -25.67
N VAL A 65 0.97 0.32 -25.80
CA VAL A 65 0.93 1.12 -27.03
C VAL A 65 1.73 2.42 -26.95
N PHE A 66 2.01 2.93 -25.76
CA PHE A 66 2.79 4.14 -25.57
C PHE A 66 3.39 4.19 -24.16
N THR A 67 4.40 5.05 -24.03
CA THR A 67 5.08 5.34 -22.77
C THR A 67 5.13 6.85 -22.58
N PHE A 68 4.95 7.31 -21.34
CA PHE A 68 5.04 8.73 -21.01
C PHE A 68 5.59 8.93 -19.59
N ASN A 69 6.07 10.14 -19.30
CA ASN A 69 6.53 10.51 -17.97
C ASN A 69 5.39 11.18 -17.19
N LEU A 70 5.14 10.70 -15.98
CA LEU A 70 4.22 11.28 -15.02
C LEU A 70 5.01 12.14 -14.03
N ASN A 71 4.59 13.39 -13.88
CA ASN A 71 5.02 14.28 -12.80
C ASN A 71 3.76 14.72 -12.05
N LEU A 72 3.59 14.24 -10.83
CA LEU A 72 2.42 14.49 -10.00
C LEU A 72 2.84 15.21 -8.73
N THR A 73 2.19 16.32 -8.41
CA THR A 73 2.33 17.01 -7.13
C THR A 73 1.03 16.87 -6.36
N VAL A 74 1.10 16.39 -5.13
CA VAL A 74 -0.03 16.19 -4.22
C VAL A 74 0.09 17.18 -3.08
N ASP A 75 -0.93 18.01 -2.89
CA ASP A 75 -1.12 18.85 -1.70
C ASP A 75 -1.91 18.02 -0.67
N MET A 76 -1.38 17.85 0.55
CA MET A 76 -2.00 17.02 1.60
C MET A 76 -2.88 17.82 2.58
N LYS A 77 -3.21 19.08 2.28
CA LYS A 77 -4.12 19.92 3.08
C LYS A 77 -5.54 19.41 3.18
#